data_AF-A0A536SUV1-F1
#
_entry.id   AF-A0A536SUV1-F1
#
_cell.length_a   1.000
_cell.length_b   1.000
_cell.length_c   1.000
_cell.angle_alpha   90.00
_cell.angle_beta   90.00
_cell.angle_gamma   90.00
#
_symmetry.space_group_name_H-M   'P 1'
#
loop_
_entity.id
_entity.type
_entity.pdbx_description
1 polymer ?
#
loop_
_entity_poly.entity_id
_entity_poly.type
_entity_poly.pdbx_seq_one_letter_code
_entity_poly.pdbx_strand_id
1 'polypeptide(L)'
;MKLNGLSDPDVVAALFRASQDGARVELVVRGVCTLRPGIPGVSHNISVVSVLGRFLEHARVFYFGNAGKPEYFIGSADMRPRNLRRRVELLAPVRDHACRAQLDTLLDAYVSDPTAWELTSAGEYARRRGAGLGAQEQLLRELASATK
;
A
#
# COMPACT_ATOMS: atom_id res chain seq x y z
N MET A 1 0.44 1.38 3.22
CA MET A 1 -0.97 1.52 2.77
C MET A 1 -1.15 0.82 1.44
N LYS A 2 -2.25 0.07 1.25
CA LYS A 2 -2.66 -0.54 -0.02
C LYS A 2 -3.98 0.06 -0.46
N LEU A 3 -4.08 0.55 -1.70
CA LEU A 3 -5.28 1.20 -2.25
C LEU A 3 -5.23 1.28 -3.79
N ASN A 4 -6.32 1.73 -4.41
CA ASN A 4 -6.40 1.80 -5.87
C ASN A 4 -5.98 3.16 -6.44
N GLY A 5 -6.06 4.24 -5.66
CA GLY A 5 -5.56 5.53 -6.14
C GLY A 5 -5.28 6.56 -5.04
N LEU A 6 -4.18 7.30 -5.21
CA LEU A 6 -3.72 8.37 -4.34
C LEU A 6 -3.60 9.64 -5.18
N SER A 7 -4.54 10.57 -5.03
CA SER A 7 -4.54 11.84 -5.77
C SER A 7 -5.07 13.01 -4.95
N ASP A 8 -5.27 12.82 -3.65
CA ASP A 8 -5.73 13.88 -2.76
C ASP A 8 -4.55 14.75 -2.31
N PRO A 9 -4.58 16.08 -2.55
CA PRO A 9 -3.43 16.94 -2.25
C PRO A 9 -3.13 17.03 -0.75
N ASP A 10 -4.15 17.01 0.11
CA ASP A 10 -3.97 17.13 1.56
C ASP A 10 -3.34 15.84 2.13
N VAL A 11 -3.79 14.69 1.65
CA VAL A 11 -3.19 13.39 2.01
C VAL A 11 -1.75 13.31 1.51
N VAL A 12 -1.48 13.69 0.26
CA VAL A 12 -0.11 13.67 -0.30
C VAL A 12 0.81 14.58 0.51
N ALA A 13 0.37 15.80 0.85
CA ALA A 13 1.13 16.70 1.69
C ALA A 13 1.39 16.13 3.09
N ALA A 14 0.42 15.41 3.67
CA ALA A 14 0.61 14.73 4.96
C ALA A 14 1.65 13.59 4.88
N LEU A 15 1.65 12.82 3.79
CA LEU A 15 2.64 11.77 3.57
C LEU A 15 4.06 12.34 3.39
N PHE A 16 4.20 13.49 2.71
CA PHE A 16 5.49 14.18 2.63
C PHE A 16 5.98 14.64 4.01
N ARG A 17 5.12 15.26 4.82
CA ARG A 17 5.49 15.64 6.20
C ARG A 17 5.92 14.42 7.02
N ALA A 18 5.16 13.32 6.95
CA ALA A 18 5.52 12.09 7.63
C ALA A 18 6.91 11.57 7.19
N SER A 19 7.20 11.58 5.89
CA SER A 19 8.52 11.20 5.38
C SER A 19 9.63 12.14 5.87
N GLN A 20 9.37 13.44 5.94
CA GLN A 20 10.32 14.44 6.42
C GLN A 20 10.64 14.27 7.91
N ASP A 21 9.65 13.85 8.68
CA ASP A 21 9.78 13.54 10.11
C ASP A 21 10.39 12.14 10.39
N GLY A 22 10.85 11.45 9.34
CA GLY A 22 11.55 10.17 9.46
C GLY A 22 10.64 8.93 9.42
N ALA A 23 9.32 9.08 9.21
CA ALA A 23 8.43 7.94 9.09
C ALA A 23 8.67 7.18 7.77
N ARG A 24 8.82 5.85 7.86
CA ARG A 24 8.80 4.96 6.69
C ARG A 24 7.38 4.85 6.15
N VAL A 25 7.19 5.15 4.88
CA VAL A 25 5.89 5.11 4.21
C VAL A 25 5.96 4.19 3.00
N GLU A 26 5.21 3.11 3.02
CA GLU A 26 5.19 2.13 1.93
C GLU A 26 3.80 2.08 1.32
N LEU A 27 3.71 2.33 0.02
CA LEU A 27 2.45 2.47 -0.69
C LEU A 27 2.33 1.42 -1.79
N VAL A 28 1.26 0.63 -1.75
CA VAL A 28 0.84 -0.27 -2.83
C VAL A 28 -0.34 0.39 -3.53
N VAL A 29 -0.08 1.08 -4.65
CA VAL A 29 -1.08 1.86 -5.39
C VAL A 29 -1.22 1.31 -6.80
N ARG A 30 -2.35 0.67 -7.09
CA ARG A 30 -2.54 0.01 -8.39
C ARG A 30 -2.82 0.99 -9.55
N GLY A 31 -3.58 2.05 -9.27
CA GLY A 31 -4.06 3.00 -10.27
C GLY A 31 -3.36 4.36 -10.17
N VAL A 32 -4.15 5.43 -10.22
CA VAL A 32 -3.64 6.82 -10.24
C VAL A 32 -2.85 7.11 -8.95
N CYS A 33 -1.61 7.55 -9.09
CA CYS A 33 -0.77 8.05 -8.01
C CYS A 33 -0.16 9.40 -8.43
N THR A 34 -0.45 10.47 -7.69
CA THR A 34 0.15 11.80 -7.93
C THR A 34 1.34 12.08 -7.02
N LEU A 35 1.65 11.18 -6.10
CA LEU A 35 2.80 11.29 -5.21
C LEU A 35 4.08 10.90 -5.96
N ARG A 36 5.16 11.66 -5.74
CA ARG A 36 6.50 11.35 -6.27
C ARG A 36 7.41 10.86 -5.12
N PRO A 37 7.80 9.58 -5.08
CA PRO A 37 8.66 9.03 -4.03
C PRO A 37 10.15 9.34 -4.25
N GLY A 38 10.98 9.12 -3.22
CA GLY A 38 12.43 9.14 -3.34
C GLY A 38 13.07 10.51 -3.54
N ILE A 39 12.36 11.62 -3.30
CA ILE A 39 12.92 12.97 -3.38
C ILE A 39 13.65 13.30 -2.07
N PRO A 40 14.97 13.60 -2.10
CA PRO A 40 15.73 13.96 -0.91
C PRO A 40 15.07 15.09 -0.12
N GLY A 41 14.95 14.94 1.20
CA GLY A 41 14.33 15.94 2.08
C GLY A 41 12.81 16.15 1.90
N VAL A 42 12.14 15.37 1.04
CA VAL A 42 10.68 15.49 0.83
C VAL A 42 9.96 14.15 0.91
N SER A 43 10.42 13.15 0.18
CA SER A 43 9.79 11.83 0.08
C SER A 43 10.78 10.67 0.09
N HIS A 44 11.97 10.91 0.66
CA HIS A 44 13.08 9.96 0.72
C HIS A 44 12.75 8.68 1.51
N ASN A 45 11.78 8.73 2.42
CA ASN A 45 11.30 7.57 3.18
C ASN A 45 10.00 6.98 2.61
N ILE A 46 9.60 7.41 1.40
CA ILE A 46 8.40 6.91 0.73
C ILE A 46 8.79 5.98 -0.42
N SER A 47 8.24 4.76 -0.41
CA SER A 47 8.27 3.83 -1.54
C SER A 47 6.88 3.62 -2.10
N VAL A 48 6.78 3.44 -3.42
CA VAL A 48 5.51 3.19 -4.12
C VAL A 48 5.68 2.05 -5.10
N VAL A 49 4.82 1.04 -4.97
CA VAL A 49 4.73 -0.08 -5.90
C VAL A 49 3.31 -0.22 -6.44
N SER A 50 3.20 -0.72 -7.66
CA SER A 50 1.96 -1.14 -8.30
C SER A 50 2.07 -2.60 -8.69
N VAL A 51 1.21 -3.43 -8.09
CA VAL A 51 1.18 -4.87 -8.33
C VAL A 51 0.07 -5.13 -9.35
N LEU A 52 0.47 -5.64 -10.51
CA LEU A 52 -0.39 -5.97 -11.63
C LEU A 52 -0.25 -7.46 -11.92
N GLY A 53 -1.38 -8.14 -12.07
CA GLY A 53 -1.41 -9.58 -12.29
C GLY A 53 -2.76 -10.04 -12.78
N ARG A 54 -3.04 -11.33 -12.59
CA ARG A 54 -4.30 -11.97 -12.98
C ARG A 54 -5.50 -11.33 -12.28
N PHE A 55 -5.36 -11.05 -10.98
CA PHE A 55 -6.44 -10.45 -10.20
C PHE A 55 -6.36 -8.94 -10.20
N LEU A 56 -7.55 -8.33 -10.21
CA LEU A 56 -7.68 -6.91 -10.11
C LEU A 56 -7.56 -6.48 -8.65
N GLU A 57 -6.42 -5.91 -8.27
CA GLU A 57 -6.24 -5.37 -6.92
C GLU A 57 -7.30 -4.29 -6.66
N HIS A 58 -8.13 -4.55 -5.65
CA HIS A 58 -9.24 -3.67 -5.26
C HIS A 58 -9.36 -3.46 -3.74
N ALA A 59 -8.68 -4.27 -2.93
CA ALA A 59 -8.65 -4.14 -1.47
C ALA A 59 -7.98 -2.81 -1.05
N ARG A 60 -8.51 -2.19 0.00
CA ARG A 60 -7.89 -1.03 0.66
C ARG A 60 -7.59 -1.38 2.10
N VAL A 61 -6.31 -1.29 2.45
CA VAL A 61 -5.76 -1.65 3.76
C VAL A 61 -4.82 -0.55 4.21
N PHE A 62 -4.97 -0.11 5.46
CA PHE A 62 -4.14 0.92 6.07
C PHE A 62 -3.46 0.32 7.30
N TYR A 63 -2.17 0.61 7.42
CA TYR A 63 -1.33 0.17 8.52
C TYR A 63 -0.61 1.39 9.07
N PHE A 64 -0.61 1.53 10.39
CA PHE A 64 0.10 2.57 11.11
C PHE A 64 0.92 1.92 12.23
N GLY A 65 2.25 2.14 12.23
CA GLY A 65 3.16 1.51 13.21
C GLY A 65 2.97 1.99 14.64
N ASN A 66 2.47 3.22 14.84
CA ASN A 66 2.01 3.78 16.12
C ASN A 66 2.92 3.44 17.31
N ALA A 67 4.23 3.71 17.18
CA ALA A 67 5.25 3.47 18.19
C ALA A 67 5.21 2.05 18.81
N GLY A 68 5.00 1.03 17.98
CA GLY A 68 4.96 -0.37 18.41
C GLY A 68 3.57 -0.87 18.83
N LYS A 69 2.52 -0.06 18.66
CA LYS A 69 1.12 -0.45 18.90
C LYS A 69 0.34 -0.42 17.58
N PRO A 70 0.63 -1.33 16.64
CA PRO A 70 0.18 -1.20 15.27
C PRO A 70 -1.35 -1.21 15.15
N GLU A 71 -1.85 -0.35 14.27
CA GLU A 71 -3.26 -0.24 13.93
C GLU A 71 -3.49 -0.60 12.47
N TYR A 72 -4.49 -1.45 12.24
CA TYR A 72 -4.88 -1.91 10.91
C TYR A 72 -6.32 -1.49 10.64
N PHE A 73 -6.55 -1.00 9.43
CA PHE A 73 -7.88 -0.64 8.96
C PHE A 73 -8.13 -1.23 7.58
N ILE A 74 -9.37 -1.62 7.34
CA ILE A 74 -9.87 -1.97 6.01
C ILE A 74 -11.02 -1.03 5.65
N GLY A 75 -11.26 -0.79 4.37
CA GLY A 75 -12.41 0.02 4.01
C GLY A 75 -12.64 0.24 2.53
N SER A 76 -13.52 1.19 2.24
CA SER A 76 -14.05 1.46 0.91
C SER A 76 -13.31 2.58 0.16
N ALA A 77 -12.69 3.51 0.90
CA ALA A 77 -12.10 4.73 0.34
C ALA A 77 -10.74 4.50 -0.32
N ASP A 78 -10.58 5.08 -1.51
CA ASP A 78 -9.26 5.49 -2.00
C ASP A 78 -8.90 6.89 -1.44
N MET A 79 -7.64 7.28 -1.55
CA MET A 79 -7.17 8.61 -1.14
C MET A 79 -7.28 9.60 -2.29
N ARG A 80 -8.53 9.87 -2.70
CA ARG A 80 -8.86 10.81 -3.79
C ARG A 80 -9.89 11.84 -3.32
N PRO A 81 -9.90 13.06 -3.88
CA PRO A 81 -10.81 14.11 -3.43
C PRO A 81 -12.29 13.73 -3.46
N ARG A 82 -12.71 12.98 -4.49
CA ARG A 82 -14.08 12.50 -4.60
C ARG A 82 -14.48 11.46 -3.55
N ASN A 83 -13.52 10.67 -3.06
CA ASN A 83 -13.78 9.69 -2.00
C ASN A 83 -13.89 10.42 -0.65
N LEU A 84 -12.99 11.37 -0.37
CA LEU A 84 -12.92 12.03 0.94
C LEU A 84 -13.92 13.17 1.14
N ARG A 85 -14.39 13.83 0.06
CA ARG A 85 -15.27 15.02 0.17
C ARG A 85 -16.66 14.84 -0.40
N ARG A 86 -16.89 13.83 -1.26
CA ARG A 86 -18.16 13.71 -2.03
C ARG A 86 -18.84 12.35 -1.88
N ARG A 87 -18.29 11.45 -1.08
CA ARG A 87 -18.84 10.11 -0.85
C ARG A 87 -18.88 9.84 0.63
N VAL A 88 -19.89 9.06 1.03
CA VAL A 88 -19.88 8.39 2.32
C VAL A 88 -19.01 7.16 2.16
N GLU A 89 -17.92 7.10 2.91
CA GLU A 89 -16.97 6.01 2.90
C GLU A 89 -16.78 5.51 4.34
N LEU A 90 -16.36 4.25 4.48
CA LEU A 90 -16.10 3.64 5.79
C LEU A 90 -14.66 3.13 5.86
N LEU A 91 -14.02 3.36 7.00
CA LEU A 91 -12.85 2.63 7.46
C LEU A 91 -13.21 1.91 8.77
N ALA A 92 -12.98 0.60 8.79
CA ALA A 92 -13.22 -0.24 9.95
C ALA A 92 -11.88 -0.67 10.58
N PRO A 93 -11.68 -0.47 11.90
CA PRO A 93 -10.50 -0.98 12.57
C PRO A 93 -10.57 -2.50 12.67
N VAL A 94 -9.46 -3.17 12.35
CA VAL A 94 -9.31 -4.60 12.56
C VAL A 94 -8.72 -4.81 13.94
N ARG A 95 -9.51 -5.39 14.85
CA ARG A 95 -9.14 -5.58 16.26
C ARG A 95 -8.65 -6.99 16.58
N ASP A 96 -9.18 -7.98 15.84
CA ASP A 96 -8.79 -9.37 16.01
C ASP A 96 -7.32 -9.59 15.64
N HIS A 97 -6.60 -10.30 16.50
CA HIS A 97 -5.16 -10.51 16.34
C HIS A 97 -4.82 -11.41 15.15
N ALA A 98 -5.62 -12.45 14.89
CA ALA A 98 -5.38 -13.34 13.76
C ALA A 98 -5.61 -12.62 12.43
N CYS A 99 -6.66 -11.81 12.33
CA CYS A 99 -6.90 -10.97 11.16
C CYS A 99 -5.78 -9.93 10.94
N ARG A 100 -5.23 -9.34 12.01
CA ARG A 100 -4.08 -8.43 11.90
C ARG A 100 -2.85 -9.13 11.35
N ALA A 101 -2.53 -10.32 11.87
CA ALA A 101 -1.40 -11.11 11.38
C ALA A 101 -1.55 -11.46 9.89
N GLN A 102 -2.77 -11.82 9.45
CA GLN A 102 -3.04 -12.07 8.04
C GLN A 102 -2.85 -10.81 7.17
N LEU A 103 -3.30 -9.64 7.65
CA LEU A 103 -3.10 -8.38 6.93
C LEU A 103 -1.63 -7.99 6.85
N ASP A 104 -0.85 -8.29 7.90
CA ASP A 104 0.59 -8.05 7.95
C ASP A 104 1.31 -8.86 6.86
N THR A 105 1.12 -10.19 6.87
CA THR A 105 1.65 -11.09 5.82
C THR A 105 1.24 -10.64 4.42
N LEU A 106 -0.02 -10.24 4.24
CA LEU A 106 -0.53 -9.77 2.97
C LEU A 106 0.17 -8.48 2.52
N LEU A 107 0.29 -7.49 3.40
CA LEU A 107 0.93 -6.21 3.08
C LEU A 107 2.41 -6.42 2.73
N ASP A 108 3.12 -7.24 3.51
CA ASP A 108 4.52 -7.58 3.26
C ASP A 108 4.71 -8.25 1.90
N ALA A 109 3.86 -9.22 1.54
CA ALA A 109 3.90 -9.88 0.24
C ALA A 109 3.75 -8.87 -0.91
N TYR A 110 2.82 -7.91 -0.79
CA TYR A 110 2.61 -6.90 -1.84
C TYR A 110 3.74 -5.85 -1.92
N VAL A 111 4.28 -5.40 -0.78
CA VAL A 111 5.38 -4.43 -0.74
C VAL A 111 6.67 -5.03 -1.29
N SER A 112 6.93 -6.30 -0.97
CA SER A 112 8.13 -7.03 -1.37
C SER A 112 8.02 -7.76 -2.71
N ASP A 113 6.88 -7.64 -3.41
CA ASP A 113 6.63 -8.35 -4.66
C ASP A 113 7.79 -8.14 -5.67
N PRO A 114 8.47 -9.23 -6.09
CA PRO A 114 9.67 -9.15 -6.94
C PRO A 114 9.35 -8.78 -8.40
N THR A 115 8.07 -8.76 -8.76
CA THR A 115 7.55 -8.52 -10.11
C THR A 115 6.76 -7.21 -10.25
N ALA A 116 6.57 -6.49 -9.13
CA ALA A 116 5.83 -5.23 -9.09
C ALA A 116 6.49 -4.12 -9.91
N TRP A 117 5.67 -3.15 -10.30
CA TRP A 117 6.12 -1.90 -10.90
C TRP A 117 6.42 -0.89 -9.80
N GLU A 118 7.64 -0.39 -9.73
CA GLU A 118 8.05 0.61 -8.76
C GLU A 118 8.02 2.00 -9.39
N LEU A 119 7.38 2.96 -8.71
CA LEU A 119 7.42 4.35 -9.13
C LEU A 119 8.75 4.96 -8.67
N THR A 120 9.58 5.33 -9.63
CA THR A 120 10.91 5.90 -9.37
C THR A 120 10.82 7.38 -8.99
N SER A 121 11.91 7.92 -8.44
CA SER A 121 12.04 9.36 -8.21
C SER A 121 12.05 10.19 -9.49
N ALA A 122 12.19 9.59 -10.68
CA ALA A 122 11.99 10.27 -11.96
C ALA A 122 10.49 10.50 -12.28
N GLY A 123 9.57 9.83 -11.58
CA GLY A 123 8.14 9.82 -11.89
C GLY A 123 7.74 8.75 -12.91
N GLU A 124 8.67 7.84 -13.23
CA GLU A 124 8.46 6.75 -14.18
C GLU A 124 8.30 5.41 -13.42
N TYR A 125 7.50 4.50 -13.97
CA TYR A 125 7.37 3.14 -13.44
C TYR A 125 8.42 2.21 -14.05
N ALA A 126 9.22 1.57 -13.21
CA ALA A 126 10.16 0.52 -13.61
C ALA A 126 9.71 -0.82 -13.04
N ARG A 127 9.70 -1.86 -13.87
CA ARG A 127 9.34 -3.21 -13.41
C ARG A 127 10.50 -3.84 -12.65
N ARG A 128 10.24 -4.32 -11.43
CA ARG A 128 11.19 -5.14 -10.67
C ARG A 128 11.49 -6.44 -11.43
N ARG A 129 12.72 -6.92 -11.27
CA ARG A 129 13.24 -8.15 -11.89
C ARG A 129 13.82 -9.07 -10.82
N GLY A 130 13.10 -9.23 -9.71
CA GLY A 130 13.48 -10.16 -8.65
C GLY A 130 13.18 -11.61 -9.05
N ALA A 131 13.90 -12.55 -8.42
CA ALA A 131 13.54 -13.96 -8.48
C ALA A 131 12.40 -14.26 -7.48
N GLY A 132 11.52 -15.20 -7.82
CA GLY A 132 10.43 -15.63 -6.94
C GLY A 132 9.04 -15.41 -7.52
N LEU A 133 8.02 -15.72 -6.72
CA LEU A 133 6.62 -15.57 -7.09
C LEU A 133 6.16 -14.14 -6.83
N GLY A 134 5.26 -13.63 -7.67
CA GLY A 134 4.52 -12.40 -7.36
C GLY A 134 3.54 -12.62 -6.22
N ALA A 135 3.11 -11.53 -5.57
CA ALA A 135 2.30 -11.57 -4.36
C ALA A 135 0.99 -12.35 -4.56
N GLN A 136 0.32 -12.16 -5.71
CA GLN A 136 -0.94 -12.87 -6.00
C GLN A 136 -0.77 -14.39 -6.04
N GLU A 137 0.31 -14.87 -6.63
CA GLU A 137 0.57 -16.31 -6.75
C GLU A 137 1.04 -16.89 -5.41
N GLN A 138 1.90 -16.16 -4.69
CA GLN A 138 2.32 -16.54 -3.34
C GLN A 138 1.12 -16.72 -2.41
N LEU A 139 0.26 -15.70 -2.30
CA LEU A 139 -0.91 -15.71 -1.41
C LEU A 139 -1.91 -16.81 -1.79
N LEU A 140 -2.10 -17.06 -3.09
CA LEU A 140 -2.97 -18.15 -3.55
C LEU A 140 -2.44 -19.53 -3.12
N ARG A 141 -1.11 -19.75 -3.18
CA ARG A 141 -0.49 -21.00 -2.76
C ARG A 141 -0.57 -21.19 -1.25
N GLU A 142 -0.34 -20.14 -0.47
CA GLU A 142 -0.45 -20.17 0.99
C GLU A 142 -1.87 -20.56 1.41
N LEU A 143 -2.91 -19.94 0.85
CA LEU A 143 -4.31 -20.29 1.11
C LEU A 143 -4.64 -21.74 0.72
N ALA A 144 -4.14 -22.20 -0.43
CA ALA A 144 -4.35 -23.59 -0.86
C ALA A 144 -3.68 -24.60 0.08
N SER A 145 -2.54 -24.25 0.69
CA SER A 145 -1.86 -25.11 1.67
C SER A 145 -2.54 -25.12 3.05
N ALA A 146 -3.12 -24.00 3.48
CA ALA A 146 -3.81 -23.88 4.77
C ALA A 146 -5.17 -24.61 4.82
N THR A 147 -5.68 -25.05 3.67
CA THR A 147 -6.98 -25.74 3.55
C THR A 147 -6.83 -27.28 3.61
N LYS A 148 -5.61 -27.80 3.86
CA LYS A 148 -5.33 -29.21 4.09
C LYS A 148 -5.08 -29.47 5.57
#